data_AF-A0A7S4T3P3-F1
#
_entry.id   AF-A0A7S4T3P3-F1
#
_cell.length_a   1.000
_cell.length_b   1.000
_cell.length_c   1.000
_cell.angle_alpha   90.00
_cell.angle_beta   90.00
_cell.angle_gamma   90.00
#
_symmetry.space_group_name_H-M   'P 1'
#
loop_
_entity.id
_entity.type
_entity.pdbx_description
1 polymer ?
#
loop_
_entity_poly.entity_id
_entity_poly.type
_entity_poly.pdbx_seq_one_letter_code
_entity_poly.pdbx_strand_id
1 'polypeptide(L)'
;VVLLQINGAVLTPWKGKVASIMSMFHAGEETGSAWALTLFGDVTPSGKLPISFPSSEQQRQDWWNEAVPSYWSPLSEFAPAFEFGFGLSYTRFEYTLVAEKPGCLLNLCLMVHVSNVGSYAGAEVVQVYFKFADDEGHPMVLRRFEKTKLLNPAEEERVWFEFSYRDLTLYRDINS
;
A
#
# COMPACT_ATOMS: atom_id res chain seq x y z
N VAL A 1 0.18 -18.59 13.83
CA VAL A 1 0.90 -17.79 12.80
C VAL A 1 0.83 -18.55 11.49
N VAL A 2 0.53 -17.90 10.38
CA VAL A 2 0.58 -18.50 9.04
C VAL A 2 1.55 -17.72 8.16
N LEU A 3 2.49 -18.43 7.54
CA LEU A 3 3.46 -17.87 6.59
C LEU A 3 3.02 -18.24 5.18
N LEU A 4 2.80 -17.24 4.34
CA LEU A 4 2.36 -17.40 2.96
C LEU A 4 3.56 -17.25 2.03
N GLN A 5 3.87 -18.34 1.33
CA GLN A 5 4.79 -18.38 0.20
C GLN A 5 3.98 -18.70 -1.06
N ILE A 6 3.58 -17.65 -1.77
CA ILE A 6 2.54 -17.69 -2.80
C ILE A 6 2.94 -16.84 -4.01
N ASN A 7 2.45 -17.16 -5.21
CA ASN A 7 2.78 -16.43 -6.44
C ASN A 7 1.88 -15.22 -6.72
N GLY A 8 0.83 -15.02 -5.91
CA GLY A 8 -0.17 -14.00 -6.17
C GLY A 8 -1.27 -14.04 -5.11
N ALA A 9 -2.41 -13.44 -5.43
CA ALA A 9 -3.51 -13.31 -4.48
C ALA A 9 -4.20 -14.66 -4.19
N VAL A 10 -4.44 -14.95 -2.91
CA VAL A 10 -5.12 -16.17 -2.46
C VAL A 10 -6.32 -15.85 -1.57
N LEU A 11 -7.27 -16.77 -1.50
CA LEU A 11 -8.37 -16.65 -0.54
C LEU A 11 -7.88 -17.03 0.86
N THR A 12 -8.34 -16.26 1.85
CA THR A 12 -7.99 -16.48 3.26
C THR A 12 -9.25 -16.63 4.13
N PRO A 13 -10.16 -17.59 3.88
CA PRO A 13 -11.40 -17.75 4.68
C PRO A 13 -11.09 -18.11 6.15
N TRP A 14 -9.89 -18.59 6.41
CA TRP A 14 -9.36 -18.95 7.72
C TRP A 14 -8.70 -17.76 8.46
N LYS A 15 -8.67 -16.54 7.89
CA LYS A 15 -7.93 -15.41 8.49
C LYS A 15 -8.38 -15.06 9.92
N GLY A 16 -9.65 -15.25 10.25
CA GLY A 16 -10.19 -15.03 11.60
C GLY A 16 -9.86 -16.13 12.61
N LYS A 17 -9.22 -17.23 12.19
CA LYS A 17 -8.85 -18.37 13.03
C LYS A 17 -7.37 -18.38 13.41
N VAL A 18 -6.61 -17.38 12.97
CA VAL A 18 -5.16 -17.30 13.18
C VAL A 18 -4.79 -15.95 13.77
N ALA A 19 -3.77 -15.93 14.63
CA ALA A 19 -3.32 -14.70 15.29
C ALA A 19 -2.62 -13.73 14.33
N SER A 20 -1.96 -14.24 13.30
CA SER A 20 -1.21 -13.44 12.33
C SER A 20 -1.00 -14.18 11.02
N ILE A 21 -0.90 -13.39 9.96
CA ILE A 21 -0.60 -13.81 8.59
C ILE A 21 0.55 -12.95 8.10
N MET A 22 1.59 -13.57 7.56
CA MET A 22 2.70 -12.87 6.93
C MET A 22 2.90 -13.44 5.53
N SER A 23 3.11 -12.59 4.53
CA SER A 23 3.35 -13.00 3.15
C SER A 23 4.67 -12.44 2.67
N MET A 24 5.50 -13.30 2.07
CA MET A 24 6.74 -12.92 1.39
C MET A 24 6.71 -13.27 -0.11
N PHE A 25 5.54 -13.64 -0.63
CA PHE A 25 5.40 -14.22 -1.96
C PHE A 25 6.47 -15.32 -2.19
N HIS A 26 7.19 -15.31 -3.31
CA HIS A 26 8.40 -16.11 -3.47
C HIS A 26 9.63 -15.22 -3.29
N ALA A 27 10.28 -15.31 -2.12
CA ALA A 27 11.42 -14.47 -1.75
C ALA A 27 12.81 -15.07 -2.09
N GLY A 28 12.86 -16.08 -2.95
CA GLY A 28 14.11 -16.71 -3.40
C GLY A 28 14.80 -17.55 -2.32
N GLU A 29 16.10 -17.76 -2.48
CA GLU A 29 16.90 -18.71 -1.69
C GLU A 29 17.03 -18.32 -0.21
N GLU A 30 16.97 -17.02 0.09
CA GLU A 30 17.09 -16.48 1.46
C GLU A 30 15.76 -16.41 2.24
N THR A 31 14.70 -17.03 1.71
CA THR A 31 13.36 -17.02 2.32
C THR A 31 13.38 -17.48 3.77
N GLY A 32 14.16 -18.53 4.10
CA GLY A 32 14.27 -19.05 5.47
C GLY A 32 14.87 -18.03 6.45
N SER A 33 15.97 -17.39 6.04
CA SER A 33 16.66 -16.33 6.80
C SER A 33 15.73 -15.13 7.02
N ALA A 34 15.05 -14.69 5.96
CA ALA A 34 14.12 -13.57 6.02
C ALA A 34 12.94 -13.84 6.97
N TRP A 35 12.36 -15.05 6.93
CA TRP A 35 11.30 -15.43 7.86
C TRP A 35 11.78 -15.38 9.31
N ALA A 36 12.96 -15.94 9.61
CA ALA A 36 13.50 -15.95 10.96
C ALA A 36 13.69 -14.52 11.50
N LEU A 37 14.41 -13.68 10.75
CA LEU A 37 14.69 -12.29 11.13
C LEU A 37 13.40 -11.48 11.35
N THR A 38 12.38 -11.71 10.53
CA THR A 38 11.11 -10.99 10.69
C THR A 38 10.32 -11.55 11.87
N LEU A 39 10.14 -12.87 11.97
CA LEU A 39 9.32 -13.50 13.02
C LEU A 39 9.84 -13.25 14.43
N PHE A 40 11.16 -13.20 14.60
CA PHE A 40 11.79 -12.94 15.89
C PHE A 40 12.01 -11.44 16.16
N GLY A 41 11.63 -10.57 15.22
CA GLY A 41 11.66 -9.12 15.42
C GLY A 41 13.02 -8.46 15.21
N ASP A 42 14.01 -9.18 14.68
CA ASP A 42 15.29 -8.61 14.26
C ASP A 42 15.10 -7.59 13.13
N VAL A 43 14.09 -7.80 12.29
CA VAL A 43 13.65 -6.88 11.24
C VAL A 43 12.16 -6.62 11.34
N THR A 44 11.79 -5.34 11.42
CA THR A 44 10.38 -4.91 11.39
C THR A 44 9.81 -5.02 9.96
N PRO A 45 8.67 -5.70 9.76
CA PRO A 45 8.04 -5.78 8.45
C PRO A 45 7.58 -4.38 7.99
N SER A 46 7.86 -4.09 6.72
CA SER A 46 7.58 -2.81 6.07
C SER A 46 7.12 -2.97 4.61
N GLY A 47 6.71 -4.18 4.24
CA GLY A 47 6.15 -4.47 2.92
C GLY A 47 4.68 -4.04 2.84
N LYS A 48 4.27 -3.55 1.67
CA LYS A 48 2.88 -3.25 1.34
C LYS A 48 2.46 -4.11 0.16
N LEU A 49 1.20 -4.56 0.15
CA LEU A 49 0.68 -5.42 -0.90
C LEU A 49 0.68 -4.69 -2.24
N PRO A 50 1.34 -5.22 -3.28
CA PRO A 50 1.25 -4.67 -4.62
C PRO A 50 -0.05 -5.09 -5.31
N ILE A 51 -0.84 -5.99 -4.73
CA ILE A 51 -2.07 -6.53 -5.30
C ILE A 51 -3.10 -6.73 -4.20
N SER A 52 -4.39 -6.49 -4.49
CA SER A 52 -5.47 -6.82 -3.56
C SER A 52 -5.63 -8.34 -3.42
N PHE A 53 -6.03 -8.83 -2.24
CA PHE A 53 -6.40 -10.23 -2.01
C PHE A 53 -7.92 -10.36 -1.99
N PRO A 54 -8.52 -11.28 -2.77
CA PRO A 54 -9.96 -11.34 -2.91
C PRO A 54 -10.61 -11.87 -1.63
N SER A 55 -11.85 -11.46 -1.37
CA SER A 55 -12.70 -12.01 -0.31
C SER A 55 -13.49 -13.23 -0.76
N SER A 56 -13.70 -13.43 -2.08
CA SER A 56 -14.43 -14.56 -2.66
C SER A 56 -13.86 -15.01 -4.02
N GLU A 57 -14.19 -16.23 -4.47
CA GLU A 57 -13.81 -16.70 -5.82
C GLU A 57 -14.46 -15.86 -6.94
N GLN A 58 -15.68 -15.37 -6.72
CA GLN A 58 -16.35 -14.53 -7.70
C GLN A 58 -15.58 -13.24 -7.94
N GLN A 59 -15.15 -12.57 -6.86
CA GLN A 59 -14.30 -11.37 -6.97
C GLN A 59 -13.00 -11.66 -7.72
N ARG A 60 -12.38 -12.83 -7.49
CA ARG A 60 -11.18 -13.23 -8.22
C ARG A 60 -11.44 -13.41 -9.72
N GLN A 61 -12.58 -14.00 -10.09
CA GLN A 61 -12.95 -14.20 -11.49
C GLN A 61 -13.27 -12.87 -12.19
N ASP A 62 -13.92 -11.94 -11.50
CA ASP A 62 -14.24 -10.60 -12.03
C ASP A 62 -12.97 -9.81 -12.39
N TRP A 63 -11.86 -10.02 -11.66
CA TRP A 63 -10.56 -9.44 -12.00
C TRP A 63 -9.99 -9.96 -13.32
N TRP A 64 -10.21 -11.23 -13.64
CA TRP A 64 -9.70 -11.83 -14.87
C TRP A 64 -10.49 -11.40 -16.11
N ASN A 65 -11.77 -11.07 -15.92
CA ASN A 65 -12.67 -10.68 -17.00
C ASN A 65 -12.65 -9.16 -17.29
N GLU A 66 -11.64 -8.43 -16.80
CA GLU A 66 -11.40 -6.98 -17.00
C GLU A 66 -12.54 -6.05 -16.52
N ALA A 67 -13.57 -6.59 -15.88
CA ALA A 67 -14.76 -5.84 -15.48
C ALA A 67 -14.54 -4.95 -14.25
N VAL A 68 -13.40 -5.07 -13.55
CA VAL A 68 -13.17 -4.33 -12.31
C VAL A 68 -11.73 -3.79 -12.22
N PRO A 69 -11.53 -2.45 -12.22
CA PRO A 69 -10.23 -1.80 -11.98
C PRO A 69 -9.64 -2.00 -10.56
N SER A 70 -10.23 -2.88 -9.75
CA SER A 70 -10.00 -3.09 -8.30
C SER A 70 -8.64 -3.66 -7.95
N TYR A 71 -7.96 -4.33 -8.89
CA TYR A 71 -6.75 -5.10 -8.58
C TYR A 71 -5.58 -4.24 -8.06
N TRP A 72 -5.51 -2.98 -8.50
CA TRP A 72 -4.47 -2.00 -8.16
C TRP A 72 -5.00 -0.74 -7.46
N SER A 73 -6.26 -0.74 -7.04
CA SER A 73 -6.89 0.42 -6.40
C SER A 73 -7.32 0.09 -4.97
N PRO A 74 -7.05 0.97 -4.00
CA PRO A 74 -7.30 0.71 -2.59
C PRO A 74 -8.78 0.71 -2.22
N LEU A 75 -9.66 1.32 -3.04
CA LEU A 75 -11.09 1.44 -2.76
C LEU A 75 -11.92 1.00 -3.96
N SER A 76 -12.03 -0.30 -4.16
CA SER A 76 -13.12 -0.85 -4.95
C SER A 76 -14.33 -1.08 -4.07
N GLU A 77 -15.54 -0.84 -4.58
CA GLU A 77 -16.81 -1.25 -3.92
C GLU A 77 -16.80 -2.73 -3.49
N PHE A 78 -15.92 -3.52 -4.11
CA PHE A 78 -15.60 -4.89 -3.78
C PHE A 78 -14.66 -4.95 -2.59
N ALA A 79 -15.18 -4.96 -1.36
CA ALA A 79 -14.41 -5.10 -0.11
C ALA A 79 -13.46 -6.32 -0.15
N PRO A 80 -12.15 -6.14 -0.42
CA PRO A 80 -11.22 -7.25 -0.55
C PRO A 80 -10.84 -7.78 0.84
N ALA A 81 -10.27 -8.99 0.90
CA ALA A 81 -9.79 -9.55 2.16
C ALA A 81 -8.60 -8.75 2.72
N PHE A 82 -7.75 -8.25 1.81
CA PHE A 82 -6.66 -7.31 2.05
C PHE A 82 -6.54 -6.38 0.84
N GLU A 83 -6.45 -5.08 1.07
CA GLU A 83 -6.43 -4.06 0.02
C GLU A 83 -5.04 -3.90 -0.60
N PHE A 84 -5.00 -3.38 -1.83
CA PHE A 84 -3.77 -2.84 -2.41
C PHE A 84 -3.16 -1.80 -1.46
N GLY A 85 -1.84 -1.83 -1.32
CA GLY A 85 -1.11 -0.93 -0.43
C GLY A 85 -1.20 -1.28 1.05
N PHE A 86 -1.97 -2.30 1.45
CA PHE A 86 -2.07 -2.76 2.84
C PHE A 86 -0.78 -3.46 3.30
N GLY A 87 -0.38 -3.20 4.55
CA GLY A 87 0.72 -3.93 5.18
C GLY A 87 0.96 -3.42 6.60
N LEU A 88 1.01 -4.35 7.55
CA LEU A 88 1.23 -4.05 8.96
C LEU A 88 2.71 -3.96 9.28
N SER A 89 3.01 -3.30 10.40
CA SER A 89 4.34 -3.18 10.98
C SER A 89 4.30 -3.59 12.46
N TYR A 90 5.47 -3.85 13.06
CA TYR A 90 5.59 -4.03 14.51
C TYR A 90 5.54 -2.71 15.28
N THR A 91 5.67 -1.59 14.58
CA THR A 91 5.46 -0.26 15.12
C THR A 91 4.24 0.41 14.49
N ARG A 92 3.90 1.61 14.98
CA ARG A 92 2.79 2.42 14.47
C ARG A 92 3.32 3.75 13.99
N PHE A 93 2.73 4.24 12.90
CA PHE A 93 3.08 5.53 12.32
C PHE A 93 1.86 6.44 12.30
N GLU A 94 2.09 7.71 12.62
CA GLU A 94 1.11 8.78 12.47
C GLU A 94 1.52 9.70 11.33
N TYR A 95 0.50 10.20 10.62
CA TYR A 95 0.65 11.01 9.42
C TYR A 95 0.03 12.37 9.68
N THR A 96 0.77 13.43 9.41
CA THR A 96 0.24 14.79 9.42
C THR A 96 0.50 15.44 8.07
N LEU A 97 -0.55 15.75 7.32
CA LEU A 97 -0.45 16.58 6.12
C LEU A 97 -0.21 18.02 6.58
N VAL A 98 0.95 18.58 6.23
CA VAL A 98 1.33 19.91 6.74
C VAL A 98 1.06 21.01 5.74
N ALA A 99 1.38 20.82 4.45
CA ALA A 99 1.17 21.87 3.47
C ALA A 99 1.32 21.41 2.01
N GLU A 100 0.79 22.23 1.10
CA GLU A 100 1.31 22.33 -0.25
C GLU A 100 2.64 23.11 -0.24
N LYS A 101 3.72 22.54 -0.79
CA LYS A 101 5.10 23.05 -0.60
C LYS A 101 5.26 24.53 -1.03
N PRO A 102 5.72 25.44 -0.14
CA PRO A 102 6.09 26.79 -0.54
C PRO A 102 7.24 26.76 -1.57
N GLY A 103 7.05 27.42 -2.72
CA GLY A 103 8.03 27.38 -3.82
C GLY A 103 7.96 26.13 -4.71
N CYS A 104 6.84 25.40 -4.68
CA CYS A 104 6.57 24.32 -5.64
C CYS A 104 6.68 24.84 -7.08
N LEU A 105 7.54 24.23 -7.89
CA LEU A 105 7.69 24.53 -9.32
C LEU A 105 6.74 23.70 -10.20
N LEU A 106 6.10 22.69 -9.61
CA LEU A 106 5.16 21.79 -10.26
C LEU A 106 3.71 22.17 -9.90
N ASN A 107 2.75 21.47 -10.51
CA ASN A 107 1.34 21.82 -10.42
C ASN A 107 0.75 21.59 -9.03
N LEU A 108 1.24 20.56 -8.33
CA LEU A 108 0.86 20.27 -6.95
C LEU A 108 2.07 19.66 -6.24
N CYS A 109 2.35 20.13 -5.03
CA CYS A 109 3.33 19.51 -4.15
C CYS A 109 2.67 19.24 -2.81
N LEU A 110 2.91 18.09 -2.21
CA LEU A 110 2.41 17.75 -0.89
C LEU A 110 3.56 17.41 0.04
N MET A 111 3.42 17.79 1.31
CA MET A 111 4.36 17.40 2.34
C MET A 111 3.65 16.71 3.50
N VAL A 112 4.11 15.50 3.80
CA VAL A 112 3.57 14.66 4.85
C VAL A 112 4.64 14.43 5.89
N HIS A 113 4.35 14.78 7.14
CA HIS A 113 5.13 14.35 8.29
C HIS A 113 4.72 12.94 8.66
N VAL A 114 5.69 12.04 8.75
CA VAL A 114 5.51 10.67 9.23
C VAL A 114 6.28 10.52 10.52
N SER A 115 5.58 10.19 11.61
CA SER A 115 6.17 10.01 12.93
C SER A 115 6.01 8.57 13.38
N ASN A 116 7.10 7.94 13.85
CA ASN A 116 7.03 6.64 14.49
C ASN A 116 6.59 6.81 15.95
N VAL A 117 5.36 6.43 16.26
CA VAL A 117 4.75 6.57 17.60
C VAL A 117 4.70 5.25 18.37
N GLY A 118 5.29 4.18 17.82
CA GLY A 118 5.39 2.90 18.50
C GLY A 118 6.74 2.66 19.18
N SER A 119 6.96 1.43 19.61
CA SER A 119 8.12 1.05 20.44
C SER A 119 9.26 0.39 19.67
N TYR A 120 9.09 0.15 18.37
CA TYR A 120 10.08 -0.51 17.53
C TYR A 120 10.53 0.42 16.42
N ALA A 121 11.79 0.29 16.01
CA ALA A 121 12.26 0.93 14.79
C ALA A 121 11.57 0.30 13.57
N GLY A 122 11.19 1.12 12.58
CA GLY A 122 10.49 0.63 11.40
C GLY A 122 10.53 1.63 10.25
N ALA A 123 10.18 1.17 9.07
CA ALA A 123 10.02 2.00 7.89
C ALA A 123 8.57 1.92 7.39
N GLU A 124 8.08 3.01 6.84
CA GLU A 124 6.70 3.16 6.39
C GLU A 124 6.68 3.58 4.91
N VAL A 125 5.64 3.16 4.18
CA VAL A 125 5.43 3.55 2.79
C VAL A 125 4.22 4.47 2.72
N VAL A 126 4.48 5.76 2.51
CA VAL A 126 3.46 6.79 2.33
C VAL A 126 2.95 6.71 0.89
N GLN A 127 1.64 6.59 0.71
CA GLN A 127 1.00 6.42 -0.60
C GLN A 127 0.00 7.56 -0.84
N VAL A 128 0.05 8.19 -2.01
CA VAL A 128 -0.85 9.29 -2.39
C VAL A 128 -1.75 8.84 -3.54
N TYR A 129 -3.05 8.92 -3.30
CA TYR A 129 -4.10 8.53 -4.23
C TYR A 129 -4.93 9.75 -4.62
N PHE A 130 -5.30 9.84 -5.91
CA PHE A 130 -6.23 10.86 -6.40
C PHE A 130 -7.56 10.24 -6.79
N LYS A 131 -8.63 10.97 -6.47
CA LYS A 131 -9.98 10.75 -7.01
C LYS A 131 -10.28 11.91 -7.95
N PHE A 132 -10.54 11.61 -9.22
CA PHE A 132 -10.86 12.63 -10.23
C PHE A 132 -12.38 12.85 -10.27
N ALA A 133 -12.80 14.11 -10.27
CA ALA A 133 -14.23 14.46 -10.26
C ALA A 133 -14.95 13.98 -11.53
N ASP A 134 -14.26 14.03 -12.67
CA ASP A 134 -14.82 13.69 -13.99
C ASP A 134 -14.71 12.19 -14.33
N ASP A 135 -14.48 11.34 -13.32
CA ASP A 135 -14.24 9.90 -13.44
C ASP A 135 -15.28 9.12 -12.61
N GLU A 136 -16.55 9.39 -12.87
CA GLU A 136 -17.67 8.75 -12.18
C GLU A 136 -17.64 7.23 -12.40
N GLY A 137 -17.51 6.48 -11.30
CA GLY A 137 -17.47 5.01 -11.30
C GLY A 137 -16.07 4.39 -11.25
N HIS A 138 -15.01 5.19 -11.38
CA HIS A 138 -13.64 4.71 -11.29
C HIS A 138 -13.05 4.94 -9.89
N PRO A 139 -12.23 3.99 -9.39
CA PRO A 139 -11.74 4.04 -8.03
C PRO A 139 -10.51 4.95 -7.92
N MET A 140 -10.10 5.29 -6.69
CA MET A 140 -8.92 6.16 -6.50
C MET A 140 -7.66 5.55 -7.11
N VAL A 141 -6.82 6.37 -7.74
CA VAL A 141 -5.63 5.90 -8.45
C VAL A 141 -4.37 6.30 -7.70
N LEU A 142 -3.46 5.34 -7.46
CA LEU A 142 -2.14 5.64 -6.89
C LEU A 142 -1.36 6.52 -7.87
N ARG A 143 -0.90 7.68 -7.41
CA ARG A 143 -0.05 8.57 -8.23
C ARG A 143 1.39 8.54 -7.81
N ARG A 144 1.66 8.42 -6.51
CA ARG A 144 3.02 8.40 -5.99
C ARG A 144 3.06 7.67 -4.66
N PHE A 145 4.19 7.06 -4.37
CA PHE A 145 4.49 6.54 -3.05
C PHE A 145 5.97 6.76 -2.78
N GLU A 146 6.31 6.91 -1.50
CA GLU A 146 7.68 7.04 -1.05
C GLU A 146 7.84 6.24 0.25
N LYS A 147 8.98 5.56 0.38
CA LYS A 147 9.31 4.82 1.59
C LYS A 147 10.21 5.67 2.46
N THR A 148 9.87 5.78 3.74
CA THR A 148 10.71 6.47 4.72
C THR A 148 12.04 5.74 4.90
N LYS A 149 13.03 6.44 5.44
CA LYS A 149 14.16 5.78 6.11
C LYS A 149 13.65 4.93 7.29
N LEU A 150 14.58 4.18 7.88
CA LEU A 150 14.30 3.51 9.16
C LEU A 150 14.15 4.59 10.25
N LEU A 151 12.96 4.70 10.82
CA LEU A 151 12.64 5.62 11.91
C LEU A 151 12.69 4.88 13.24
N ASN A 152 13.50 5.38 14.17
CA ASN A 152 13.48 4.94 15.55
C ASN A 152 12.18 5.39 16.25
N PRO A 153 11.82 4.81 17.41
CA PRO A 153 10.72 5.33 18.23
C PRO A 153 10.83 6.83 18.47
N ALA A 154 9.74 7.56 18.28
CA ALA A 154 9.64 9.03 18.33
C ALA A 154 10.43 9.80 17.27
N GLU A 155 11.05 9.12 16.29
CA GLU A 155 11.67 9.77 15.13
C GLU A 155 10.63 10.11 14.06
N GLU A 156 10.85 11.22 13.36
CA GLU A 156 10.01 11.66 12.25
C GLU A 156 10.82 11.86 10.96
N GLU A 157 10.11 11.78 9.83
CA GLU A 157 10.62 12.17 8.52
C GLU A 157 9.56 12.96 7.74
N ARG A 158 10.04 13.93 6.96
CA ARG A 158 9.21 14.72 6.04
C ARG A 158 9.31 14.12 4.64
N VAL A 159 8.20 13.59 4.17
CA VAL A 159 8.09 13.00 2.84
C VAL A 159 7.46 14.02 1.89
N TRP A 160 8.14 14.28 0.78
CA TRP A 160 7.72 15.24 -0.22
C TRP A 160 7.21 14.54 -1.47
N PHE A 161 6.07 14.99 -1.96
CA PHE A 161 5.52 14.56 -3.23
C PHE A 161 5.38 15.76 -4.15
N GLU A 162 5.76 15.58 -5.41
CA GLU A 162 5.58 16.59 -6.44
C GLU A 162 4.88 15.95 -7.63
N PHE A 163 3.86 16.62 -8.13
CA PHE A 163 2.95 16.14 -9.16
C PHE A 163 2.95 17.09 -10.35
N SER A 164 3.30 16.55 -11.50
CA SER A 164 3.21 17.22 -12.79
C SER A 164 1.78 17.25 -13.31
N TYR A 165 1.54 18.00 -14.39
CA TYR A 165 0.25 17.97 -15.10
C TYR A 165 -0.18 16.55 -15.50
N ARG A 166 0.76 15.69 -15.89
CA ARG A 166 0.48 14.30 -16.26
C ARG A 166 -0.04 13.47 -15.09
N ASP A 167 0.43 13.76 -13.88
CA ASP A 167 -0.02 13.07 -12.67
C ASP A 167 -1.44 13.49 -12.25
N LEU A 168 -1.88 14.66 -12.71
CA LEU A 168 -3.19 15.27 -12.41
C LEU A 168 -4.22 15.06 -13.53
N THR A 169 -3.91 14.23 -14.53
CA THR A 169 -4.80 13.99 -15.67
C THR A 169 -5.06 12.51 -15.88
N LEU A 170 -6.21 12.23 -16.48
CA LEU A 170 -6.58 10.92 -17.00
C LEU A 170 -6.54 10.97 -18.52
N TYR A 171 -6.15 9.86 -19.13
CA TYR A 171 -6.27 9.72 -20.58
C TYR A 171 -7.74 9.56 -20.95
N ARG A 172 -8.20 10.31 -21.94
CA ARG A 172 -9.51 10.12 -22.59
C ARG A 172 -9.27 9.91 -24.07
N ASP A 173 -9.85 8.82 -24.61
CA ASP A 173 -9.96 8.69 -26.05
C ASP A 173 -11.02 9.66 -26.57
N ILE A 174 -10.68 10.37 -27.64
CA ILE A 174 -11.52 11.45 -28.20
C ILE A 174 -12.76 10.87 -28.94
N ASN A 175 -12.91 9.54 -28.97
CA ASN A 175 -13.92 8.82 -29.74
C ASN A 175 -14.89 7.96 -28.91
N SER A 176 -14.90 8.09 -27.57
CA SER A 176 -15.87 7.41 -26.69
C SER A 176 -17.00 8.33 -26.25
#